data_AF-A0A090XC16-F1
#
_entry.id   AF-A0A090XC16-F1
#
_cell.length_a   1.000
_cell.length_b   1.000
_cell.length_c   1.000
_cell.angle_alpha   90.00
_cell.angle_beta   90.00
_cell.angle_gamma   90.00
#
_symmetry.space_group_name_H-M   'P 1'
#
loop_
_entity.id
_entity.type
_entity.pdbx_description
1 polymer ?
#
loop_
_entity_poly.entity_id
_entity_poly.type
_entity_poly.pdbx_seq_one_letter_code
_entity_poly.pdbx_strand_id
1 'polypeptide(L)'
;MLVPAYTKTFLSKLHSETLPIKVWLEGKDIPVAWSVNCLLCKEPETIEHVFLNCWDAVFLWDVLQRTLKKDLPLTPHGIRYLCVEGGNNLVPYDMIMLVGLHSLWRCRMAVRHADVDVRPALKYFVETICYLNEVFKMQQPPPDYLPSF
;
A
#
# COMPACT_ATOMS: atom_id res chain seq x y z
N MET A 1 -4.03 21.34 -4.96
CA MET A 1 -4.05 19.95 -4.47
C MET A 1 -2.66 19.61 -3.93
N LEU A 2 -2.47 19.60 -2.60
CA LEU A 2 -1.20 19.23 -1.96
C LEU A 2 -1.19 17.73 -1.71
N VAL A 3 -0.73 16.94 -2.69
CA VAL A 3 -0.44 15.52 -2.44
C VAL A 3 0.66 15.45 -1.38
N PRO A 4 0.44 14.78 -0.23
CA PRO A 4 1.45 14.70 0.82
C PRO A 4 2.77 14.15 0.27
N ALA A 5 3.91 14.73 0.67
CA ALA A 5 5.22 14.39 0.11
C ALA A 5 5.57 12.89 0.26
N TYR A 6 5.07 12.24 1.32
CA TYR A 6 5.25 10.80 1.53
C TYR A 6 4.53 9.95 0.47
N THR A 7 3.38 10.42 -0.04
CA THR A 7 2.61 9.72 -1.08
C THR A 7 3.30 9.80 -2.44
N LYS A 8 3.91 10.94 -2.78
CA LYS A 8 4.61 11.12 -4.07
C LYS A 8 5.83 10.21 -4.24
N THR A 9 6.52 9.92 -3.15
CA THR A 9 7.80 9.19 -3.18
C THR A 9 7.68 7.73 -2.77
N PHE A 10 6.50 7.29 -2.31
CA PHE A 10 6.29 5.94 -1.78
C PHE A 10 6.70 4.84 -2.76
N LEU A 11 6.10 4.82 -3.96
CA LEU A 11 6.35 3.75 -4.93
C LEU A 11 7.80 3.72 -5.40
N SER A 12 8.39 4.90 -5.65
CA SER A 12 9.81 5.01 -6.01
C SER A 12 10.73 4.46 -4.91
N LYS A 13 10.43 4.75 -3.64
CA LYS A 13 11.17 4.20 -2.50
C LYS A 13 10.96 2.69 -2.34
N LEU A 14 9.75 2.19 -2.57
CA LEU A 14 9.45 0.75 -2.53
C LEU A 14 10.23 0.01 -3.62
N HIS A 15 10.21 0.55 -4.83
CA HIS A 15 10.89 0.00 -5.99
C HIS A 15 12.42 -0.04 -5.81
N SER A 16 13.00 1.01 -5.26
CA SER A 16 14.45 1.13 -5.02
C SER A 16 14.92 0.52 -3.70
N GLU A 17 14.05 -0.16 -2.96
CA GLU A 17 14.35 -0.70 -1.61
C GLU A 17 14.87 0.37 -0.62
N THR A 18 14.46 1.63 -0.80
CA THR A 18 14.84 2.76 0.07
C THR A 18 13.71 3.21 0.99
N LEU A 19 12.67 2.38 1.16
CA LEU A 19 11.65 2.63 2.17
C LEU A 19 12.29 2.57 3.56
N PRO A 20 11.98 3.54 4.45
CA PRO A 20 12.55 3.57 5.79
C PRO A 20 11.86 2.55 6.69
N ILE A 21 11.87 1.27 6.35
CA ILE A 21 11.47 0.17 7.25
C ILE A 21 12.53 -0.04 8.34
N LYS A 22 12.18 -0.66 9.47
CA LYS A 22 13.09 -0.72 10.62
C LYS A 22 14.41 -1.43 10.32
N VAL A 23 14.38 -2.56 9.60
CA VAL A 23 15.59 -3.30 9.22
C VAL A 23 16.50 -2.46 8.32
N TRP A 24 15.92 -1.69 7.40
CA TRP A 24 16.68 -0.78 6.54
C TRP A 24 17.31 0.38 7.34
N LEU A 25 16.57 0.92 8.32
CA LEU A 25 17.06 2.00 9.19
C LEU A 25 18.25 1.52 10.04
N GLU A 26 18.14 0.33 10.64
CA GLU A 26 19.23 -0.29 11.39
C GLU A 26 20.46 -0.51 10.50
N GLY A 27 20.27 -1.02 9.27
CA GLY A 27 21.37 -1.18 8.31
C GLY A 27 21.98 0.14 7.79
N LYS A 28 21.40 1.30 8.12
CA LYS A 28 21.93 2.63 7.82
C LYS A 28 22.46 3.36 9.05
N ASP A 29 22.61 2.64 10.17
CA ASP A 29 22.99 3.20 11.48
C ASP A 29 22.05 4.33 11.94
N ILE A 30 20.79 4.32 11.48
CA ILE A 30 19.76 5.26 11.92
C ILE A 30 19.07 4.65 13.14
N PRO A 31 18.97 5.37 14.27
CA PRO A 31 18.39 4.82 15.49
C PRO A 31 16.92 4.42 15.31
N VAL A 32 16.63 3.16 15.60
CA VAL A 32 15.26 2.61 15.61
C VAL A 32 14.77 2.50 17.05
N ALA A 33 13.60 3.03 17.34
CA ALA A 33 13.00 2.91 18.66
C ALA A 33 12.64 1.45 19.00
N TRP A 34 13.01 1.03 20.20
CA TRP A 34 12.72 -0.26 20.84
C TRP A 34 13.34 -1.48 20.15
N SER A 35 12.85 -1.87 18.97
CA SER A 35 13.25 -3.08 18.28
C SER A 35 12.93 -2.98 16.78
N VAL A 36 13.75 -3.66 15.98
CA VAL A 36 13.53 -3.86 14.53
C VAL A 36 12.36 -4.79 14.21
N ASN A 37 11.84 -5.49 15.21
CA ASN A 37 10.74 -6.43 15.00
C ASN A 37 9.41 -5.69 14.84
N CYS A 38 8.54 -6.28 14.01
CA CYS A 38 7.15 -5.89 13.86
C CYS A 38 6.40 -6.12 15.18
N LEU A 39 5.58 -5.15 15.58
CA LEU A 39 4.82 -5.22 16.85
C LEU A 39 3.78 -6.33 16.85
N LEU A 40 3.24 -6.70 15.69
CA LEU A 40 2.19 -7.71 15.56
C LEU A 40 2.76 -9.13 15.48
N CYS A 41 3.74 -9.33 14.62
CA CYS A 41 4.26 -10.67 14.31
C CYS A 41 5.52 -11.04 15.10
N LYS A 42 6.18 -10.07 15.75
CA LYS A 42 7.46 -10.24 16.46
C LYS A 42 8.63 -10.73 15.59
N GLU A 43 8.52 -10.58 14.27
CA GLU A 43 9.56 -10.87 13.28
C GLU A 43 10.22 -9.59 12.76
N PRO A 44 11.44 -9.64 12.20
CA PRO A 44 12.10 -8.46 11.66
C PRO A 44 11.25 -7.76 10.58
N GLU A 45 11.10 -6.44 10.71
CA GLU A 45 10.28 -5.63 9.80
C GLU A 45 11.02 -5.36 8.47
N THR A 46 10.99 -6.35 7.56
CA THR A 46 11.47 -6.24 6.17
C THR A 46 10.38 -5.73 5.22
N ILE A 47 10.72 -5.46 3.95
CA ILE A 47 9.74 -5.06 2.93
C ILE A 47 8.74 -6.21 2.72
N GLU A 48 9.24 -7.43 2.55
CA GLU A 48 8.39 -8.61 2.37
C GLU A 48 7.51 -8.84 3.60
N HIS A 49 8.06 -8.68 4.81
CA HIS A 49 7.26 -8.80 6.02
C HIS A 49 6.12 -7.76 6.04
N VAL A 50 6.43 -6.48 5.85
CA VAL A 50 5.45 -5.40 5.95
C VAL A 50 4.32 -5.54 4.93
N PHE A 51 4.66 -5.87 3.68
CA PHE A 51 3.70 -5.83 2.57
C PHE A 51 3.10 -7.17 2.19
N LEU A 52 3.67 -8.30 2.61
CA LEU A 52 3.19 -9.63 2.23
C LEU A 52 2.84 -10.48 3.47
N ASN A 53 3.77 -10.60 4.41
CA ASN A 53 3.67 -11.65 5.44
C ASN A 53 3.03 -11.20 6.75
N CYS A 54 2.99 -9.89 7.02
CA CYS A 54 2.39 -9.40 8.25
C CYS A 54 0.87 -9.57 8.24
N TRP A 55 0.27 -9.78 9.41
CA TRP A 55 -1.18 -9.98 9.56
C TRP A 55 -2.00 -8.89 8.86
N ASP A 56 -1.64 -7.61 9.00
CA ASP A 56 -2.37 -6.52 8.30
C ASP A 56 -2.36 -6.69 6.77
N ALA A 57 -1.23 -7.13 6.21
CA ALA A 57 -1.07 -7.34 4.77
C ALA A 57 -1.88 -8.55 4.32
N VAL A 58 -1.74 -9.68 5.02
CA VAL A 58 -2.49 -10.91 4.72
C VAL A 58 -3.99 -10.65 4.73
N PHE A 59 -4.52 -9.99 5.76
CA PHE A 59 -5.95 -9.69 5.83
C PHE A 59 -6.41 -8.71 4.75
N LEU A 60 -5.64 -7.65 4.47
CA LEU A 60 -6.01 -6.70 3.42
C LEU A 60 -6.05 -7.37 2.05
N TRP A 61 -5.02 -8.13 1.70
CA TRP A 61 -4.92 -8.77 0.39
C TRP A 61 -5.96 -9.86 0.19
N ASP A 62 -6.23 -10.66 1.22
CA ASP A 62 -7.25 -11.69 1.19
C ASP A 62 -8.65 -11.10 0.92
N VAL A 63 -8.99 -10.01 1.61
CA VAL A 63 -10.24 -9.27 1.37
C VAL A 63 -10.29 -8.70 -0.04
N LEU A 64 -9.19 -8.11 -0.53
CA LEU A 64 -9.13 -7.52 -1.87
C LEU A 64 -9.24 -8.55 -2.98
N GLN A 65 -8.47 -9.65 -2.93
CA GLN A 65 -8.50 -10.70 -3.96
C GLN A 65 -9.88 -11.34 -4.06
N ARG A 66 -10.55 -11.60 -2.91
CA ARG A 66 -11.93 -12.13 -2.92
C ARG A 66 -12.95 -11.13 -3.46
N THR A 67 -12.77 -9.84 -3.15
CA THR A 67 -13.68 -8.78 -3.62
C THR A 67 -13.54 -8.56 -5.13
N LEU A 68 -12.32 -8.59 -5.65
CA LEU A 68 -12.02 -8.40 -7.07
C LEU A 68 -12.18 -9.67 -7.90
N LYS A 69 -12.26 -10.85 -7.25
CA LYS A 69 -12.24 -12.17 -7.89
C LYS A 69 -11.05 -12.34 -8.84
N LYS A 70 -9.89 -11.77 -8.46
CA LYS A 70 -8.67 -11.76 -9.26
C LYS A 70 -7.47 -12.03 -8.35
N ASP A 71 -6.57 -12.89 -8.83
CA ASP A 71 -5.29 -13.12 -8.17
C ASP A 71 -4.34 -11.97 -8.48
N LEU A 72 -3.91 -11.29 -7.42
CA LEU A 72 -2.92 -10.22 -7.48
C LEU A 72 -1.51 -10.81 -7.36
N PRO A 73 -0.50 -10.21 -8.01
CA PRO A 73 0.88 -10.69 -7.97
C PRO A 73 1.53 -10.35 -6.62
N LEU A 74 1.15 -11.06 -5.55
CA LEU A 74 1.66 -10.88 -4.18
C LEU A 74 3.02 -11.56 -3.97
N THR A 75 3.98 -11.23 -4.83
CA THR A 75 5.37 -11.67 -4.73
C THR A 75 6.28 -10.47 -4.46
N PRO A 76 7.51 -10.66 -3.93
CA PRO A 76 8.46 -9.56 -3.76
C PRO A 76 8.70 -8.76 -5.04
N HIS A 77 8.75 -9.44 -6.19
CA HIS A 77 8.84 -8.79 -7.49
C HIS A 77 7.52 -8.06 -7.83
N GLY A 78 6.38 -8.71 -7.65
CA GLY A 78 5.06 -8.14 -7.98
C GLY A 78 4.76 -6.84 -7.22
N ILE A 79 5.07 -6.75 -5.93
CA ILE A 79 4.85 -5.52 -5.14
C ILE A 79 5.78 -4.36 -5.52
N ARG A 80 6.96 -4.66 -6.08
CA ARG A 80 7.96 -3.64 -6.47
C ARG A 80 7.74 -3.07 -7.86
N TYR A 81 7.22 -3.91 -8.77
CA TYR A 81 7.05 -3.56 -10.18
C TYR A 81 5.58 -3.46 -10.61
N LEU A 82 4.63 -3.75 -9.71
CA LEU A 82 3.19 -3.79 -10.00
C LEU A 82 2.88 -4.60 -11.26
N CYS A 83 3.51 -5.78 -11.38
CA CYS A 83 3.41 -6.64 -12.56
C CYS A 83 2.07 -7.39 -12.59
N VAL A 84 0.97 -6.65 -12.73
CA VAL A 84 -0.37 -7.20 -12.80
C VAL A 84 -0.63 -7.65 -14.23
N GLU A 85 -0.69 -8.96 -14.44
CA GLU A 85 -0.99 -9.53 -15.76
C GLU A 85 -2.40 -9.13 -16.23
N GLY A 86 -2.46 -8.70 -17.48
CA GLY A 86 -3.61 -8.07 -18.12
C GLY A 86 -4.92 -8.84 -17.95
N GLY A 87 -5.98 -8.08 -17.72
CA GLY A 87 -7.35 -8.48 -18.03
C GLY A 87 -8.03 -7.26 -18.62
N ASN A 88 -8.32 -7.28 -19.93
CA ASN A 88 -9.05 -6.29 -20.72
C ASN A 88 -9.17 -4.90 -20.07
N ASN A 89 -8.24 -3.96 -20.33
CA ASN A 89 -8.16 -2.48 -20.12
C ASN A 89 -9.28 -1.67 -19.37
N LEU A 90 -10.16 -2.29 -18.59
CA LEU A 90 -11.38 -1.74 -18.00
C LEU A 90 -11.32 -1.70 -16.48
N VAL A 91 -10.33 -2.31 -15.84
CA VAL A 91 -10.19 -2.23 -14.37
C VAL A 91 -8.73 -1.92 -14.04
N PRO A 92 -8.44 -0.80 -13.36
CA PRO A 92 -7.07 -0.39 -13.02
C PRO A 92 -6.57 -1.15 -11.80
N TYR A 93 -6.28 -2.45 -11.97
CA TYR A 93 -5.81 -3.33 -10.89
C TYR A 93 -4.46 -2.90 -10.31
N ASP A 94 -3.58 -2.33 -11.14
CA ASP A 94 -2.32 -1.72 -10.76
C ASP A 94 -2.53 -0.55 -9.77
N MET A 95 -3.49 0.32 -10.04
CA MET A 95 -3.87 1.41 -9.15
C MET A 95 -4.45 0.87 -7.83
N ILE A 96 -5.33 -0.14 -7.90
CA ILE A 96 -5.90 -0.76 -6.70
C ILE A 96 -4.79 -1.37 -5.82
N MET A 97 -3.85 -2.09 -6.44
CA MET A 97 -2.70 -2.68 -5.76
C MET A 97 -1.79 -1.60 -5.15
N LEU A 98 -1.51 -0.53 -5.89
CA LEU A 98 -0.73 0.62 -5.39
C LEU A 98 -1.40 1.28 -4.18
N VAL A 99 -2.72 1.47 -4.22
CA VAL A 99 -3.48 2.04 -3.08
C VAL A 99 -3.45 1.08 -1.89
N GLY A 100 -3.54 -0.24 -2.11
CA GLY A 100 -3.37 -1.26 -1.08
C GLY A 100 -1.99 -1.18 -0.40
N LEU A 101 -0.92 -1.16 -1.18
CA LEU A 101 0.46 -1.04 -0.68
C LEU A 101 0.66 0.26 0.10
N HIS A 102 0.18 1.39 -0.43
CA HIS A 102 0.29 2.66 0.26
C HIS A 102 -0.54 2.68 1.55
N SER A 103 -1.68 2.01 1.60
CA SER A 103 -2.52 1.92 2.82
C SER A 103 -1.85 1.10 3.92
N LEU A 104 -1.18 0.00 3.58
CA LEU A 104 -0.34 -0.76 4.51
C LEU A 104 0.80 0.11 5.05
N TRP A 105 1.47 0.85 4.16
CA TRP A 105 2.53 1.76 4.55
C TRP A 105 2.05 2.86 5.50
N ARG A 106 0.90 3.48 5.19
CA ARG A 106 0.29 4.51 6.05
C ARG A 106 -0.06 3.95 7.42
N CYS A 107 -0.67 2.76 7.48
CA CYS A 107 -0.97 2.08 8.74
C CYS A 107 0.29 1.88 9.59
N ARG A 108 1.38 1.41 8.97
CA ARG A 108 2.68 1.22 9.66
C ARG A 108 3.26 2.52 10.16
N MET A 109 3.24 3.57 9.35
CA MET A 109 3.78 4.88 9.75
C MET A 109 2.97 5.52 10.86
N ALA A 110 1.64 5.38 10.83
CA ALA A 110 0.78 5.90 11.89
C ALA A 110 1.11 5.25 13.25
N VAL A 111 1.30 3.93 13.28
CA VAL A 111 1.76 3.22 14.49
C VAL A 111 3.14 3.70 14.92
N ARG A 112 4.08 3.83 13.97
CA ARG A 112 5.45 4.23 14.27
C ARG A 112 5.55 5.65 14.83
N HIS A 113 4.80 6.59 14.27
CA HIS A 113 4.79 7.99 14.69
C HIS A 113 3.91 8.23 15.92
N ALA A 114 3.26 7.17 16.44
CA ALA A 114 2.29 7.27 17.53
C ALA A 114 1.19 8.30 17.21
N ASP A 115 0.68 8.26 15.98
CA ASP A 115 -0.42 9.11 15.55
C ASP A 115 -1.64 8.89 16.47
N VAL A 116 -2.37 9.96 16.80
CA VAL A 116 -3.53 9.89 17.73
C VAL A 116 -4.65 9.02 17.17
N ASP A 117 -4.79 8.96 15.84
CA ASP A 117 -5.84 8.23 15.13
C ASP A 117 -5.23 7.17 14.21
N VAL A 118 -4.63 6.14 14.84
CA VAL A 118 -4.18 4.95 14.12
C VAL A 118 -5.38 4.15 13.66
N ARG A 119 -5.46 3.92 12.35
CA ARG A 119 -6.53 3.15 11.71
C ARG A 119 -5.99 1.87 11.09
N PRO A 120 -6.79 0.78 11.01
CA PRO A 120 -6.42 -0.41 10.26
C PRO A 120 -6.17 -0.08 8.77
N ALA A 121 -5.30 -0.85 8.10
CA ALA A 121 -4.94 -0.64 6.70
C ALA A 121 -6.17 -0.59 5.76
N LEU A 122 -7.18 -1.43 6.01
CA LEU A 122 -8.44 -1.43 5.25
C LEU A 122 -9.16 -0.09 5.29
N LYS A 123 -9.13 0.63 6.43
CA LYS A 123 -9.80 1.92 6.57
C LYS A 123 -9.07 3.00 5.75
N TYR A 124 -7.73 3.02 5.79
CA TYR A 124 -6.93 3.89 4.90
C TYR A 124 -7.16 3.58 3.42
N PHE A 125 -7.32 2.30 3.07
CA PHE A 125 -7.63 1.86 1.71
C PHE A 125 -8.99 2.42 1.25
N VAL A 126 -10.06 2.18 2.01
CA VAL A 126 -11.41 2.66 1.68
C VAL A 126 -11.44 4.17 1.52
N GLU A 127 -10.82 4.91 2.45
CA GLU A 127 -10.75 6.38 2.37
C GLU A 127 -10.05 6.86 1.10
N THR A 128 -8.95 6.21 0.72
CA THR A 128 -8.19 6.57 -0.48
C THR A 128 -8.97 6.24 -1.75
N ILE A 129 -9.66 5.10 -1.80
CA ILE A 129 -10.51 4.72 -2.94
C ILE A 129 -11.71 5.66 -3.08
N CYS A 130 -12.40 5.98 -1.98
CA CYS A 130 -13.50 6.95 -2.00
C CYS A 130 -13.02 8.30 -2.53
N TYR A 131 -11.85 8.77 -2.06
CA TYR A 131 -11.25 10.00 -2.55
C TYR A 131 -10.94 9.94 -4.05
N LEU A 132 -10.30 8.86 -4.52
CA LEU A 132 -9.99 8.69 -5.95
C LEU A 132 -11.26 8.67 -6.80
N ASN A 133 -12.31 8.01 -6.35
CA ASN A 133 -13.59 7.98 -7.05
C ASN A 133 -14.18 9.39 -7.23
N GLU A 134 -14.17 10.21 -6.17
CA GLU A 134 -14.62 11.61 -6.27
C GLU A 134 -13.75 12.44 -7.22
N VAL A 135 -12.42 12.23 -7.23
CA VAL A 135 -11.51 12.90 -8.17
C VAL A 135 -11.82 12.51 -9.62
N PHE A 136 -12.03 11.21 -9.88
CA PHE A 136 -12.34 10.73 -11.23
C PHE A 136 -13.70 11.20 -11.74
N LYS A 137 -14.72 11.33 -10.87
CA LYS A 137 -16.01 11.93 -11.23
C LYS A 137 -15.89 13.38 -11.70
N MET A 138 -14.88 14.11 -11.21
CA MET A 138 -14.65 15.50 -11.59
C MET A 138 -13.83 15.66 -12.87
N GLN A 139 -13.21 14.60 -13.39
CA GLN A 139 -12.44 14.66 -14.64
C GLN A 139 -13.37 14.58 -15.86
N GLN A 140 -13.14 15.47 -16.85
CA GLN A 140 -13.75 15.38 -18.18
C GLN A 140 -12.67 15.24 -19.26
N PRO A 141 -12.84 14.32 -20.22
CA PRO A 141 -13.89 13.29 -20.27
C PRO A 141 -13.74 12.23 -19.15
N PRO A 142 -14.83 11.55 -18.75
CA PRO A 142 -14.76 10.48 -17.76
C PRO A 142 -13.84 9.36 -18.27
N PRO A 143 -13.07 8.71 -17.38
CA PRO A 143 -12.20 7.60 -17.77
C PRO A 143 -12.97 6.46 -18.46
N ASP A 144 -12.38 5.89 -19.52
CA ASP A 144 -12.99 4.84 -20.36
C ASP A 144 -13.43 3.57 -19.60
N TYR A 145 -12.90 3.36 -18.39
CA TYR A 145 -13.20 2.22 -17.53
C TYR A 145 -14.39 2.44 -16.58
N LEU A 146 -14.92 3.66 -16.47
CA LEU A 146 -16.12 3.91 -15.67
C LEU A 146 -17.36 3.53 -16.49
N PRO A 147 -18.35 2.82 -15.90
CA PRO A 147 -19.59 2.52 -16.60
C PRO A 147 -20.27 3.82 -17.05
N SER A 148 -20.58 3.92 -18.34
CA SER A 148 -21.42 4.99 -18.87
C SER A 148 -22.84 4.79 -18.34
N PHE A 149 -23.27 5.66 -17.44
CA PHE A 149 -24.66 5.70 -16.97
C PHE A 149 -25.54 6.50 -17.94
#